data_AF-D3NSU6-F1
#
_entry.id   AF-D3NSU6-F1
#
_cell.length_a   1.000
_cell.length_b   1.000
_cell.length_c   1.000
_cell.angle_alpha   90.00
_cell.angle_beta   90.00
_cell.angle_gamma   90.00
#
_symmetry.space_group_name_H-M   'P 1'
#
loop_
_entity.id
_entity.type
_entity.pdbx_description
1 polymer ?
#
loop_
_entity_poly.entity_id
_entity_poly.type
_entity_poly.pdbx_seq_one_letter_code
_entity_poly.pdbx_strand_id
1 'polypeptide(L)' 'MHKVLKPFPYSHDGIKTEQLAEGVQRDFRPDLVEGLEKAGLIGPPDAKGAAKGSKPAGEG' A
#
# COMPACT_ATOMS: atom_id res chain seq x y z
N MET A 1 -3.85 -5.08 10.70
CA MET A 1 -4.31 -4.87 9.31
C MET A 1 -4.37 -3.38 9.02
N HIS A 2 -3.69 -2.91 7.97
CA HIS A 2 -3.64 -1.51 7.55
C HIS A 2 -4.07 -1.36 6.10
N LYS A 3 -4.55 -0.17 5.73
CA LYS A 3 -4.94 0.16 4.37
C LYS A 3 -3.86 0.99 3.70
N VAL A 4 -3.52 0.64 2.45
CA VAL A 4 -2.64 1.40 1.59
C VAL A 4 -3.33 2.70 1.19
N LEU A 5 -2.76 3.83 1.56
CA LEU A 5 -3.26 5.16 1.20
C LEU A 5 -2.64 5.69 -0.09
N LYS A 6 -1.45 5.20 -0.45
CA LYS A 6 -0.73 5.55 -1.68
C LYS A 6 -0.04 4.31 -2.23
N PRO A 7 0.07 4.14 -3.55
CA PRO A 7 0.75 2.99 -4.12
C PRO A 7 2.25 3.01 -3.83
N PHE A 8 2.82 1.88 -3.39
CA PHE A 8 4.26 1.75 -3.11
C PHE A 8 4.75 0.31 -3.32
N PRO A 9 6.04 0.12 -3.64
CA PRO A 9 6.63 -1.21 -3.70
C PRO A 9 6.80 -1.78 -2.28
N TYR A 10 6.26 -2.97 -2.02
CA TYR A 10 6.39 -3.69 -0.76
C TYR A 10 6.96 -5.09 -0.99
N SER A 11 8.03 -5.43 -0.29
CA SER A 11 8.64 -6.76 -0.35
C SER A 11 8.43 -7.46 0.98
N HIS A 12 7.60 -8.51 1.00
CA HIS A 12 7.31 -9.24 2.23
C HIS A 12 8.41 -10.26 2.58
N ASP A 13 9.04 -10.84 1.57
CA ASP A 13 9.99 -11.97 1.70
C ASP A 13 11.42 -11.59 1.30
N GLY A 14 11.68 -10.32 0.95
CA GLY A 14 12.98 -9.86 0.46
C GLY A 14 13.32 -10.33 -0.96
N ILE A 15 12.61 -11.36 -1.47
CA ILE A 15 12.83 -11.92 -2.82
C ILE A 15 11.80 -11.38 -3.83
N LYS A 16 10.59 -11.06 -3.39
CA LYS A 16 9.51 -10.56 -4.27
C LYS A 16 9.00 -9.22 -3.77
N THR A 17 9.24 -8.20 -4.58
CA THR A 17 8.64 -6.87 -4.43
C THR A 17 7.32 -6.84 -5.20
N GLU A 18 6.22 -6.64 -4.49
CA GLU A 18 4.90 -6.43 -5.07
C GLU A 18 4.55 -4.95 -5.00
N GLN A 19 4.05 -4.40 -6.11
CA GLN A 19 3.55 -3.03 -6.11
C GLN A 19 2.16 -3.00 -5.50
N LEU A 20 2.06 -2.39 -4.32
CA LEU A 20 0.80 -2.20 -3.64
C LEU A 20 -0.01 -1.11 -4.29
N ALA A 21 -1.27 -1.42 -4.59
CA ALA A 21 -2.23 -0.44 -5.05
C ALA A 21 -2.88 0.29 -3.86
N GLU A 22 -3.28 1.53 -4.11
CA GLU A 22 -4.12 2.30 -3.21
C GLU A 22 -5.41 1.56 -2.84
N GLY A 23 -5.80 1.61 -1.58
CA GLY A 23 -6.99 0.94 -1.06
C GLY A 23 -6.81 -0.54 -0.71
N VAL A 24 -5.67 -1.16 -1.04
CA VAL A 24 -5.36 -2.53 -0.62
C VAL A 24 -5.26 -2.60 0.90
N GLN A 25 -5.96 -3.55 1.50
CA GLN A 25 -5.85 -3.82 2.94
C GLN A 25 -5.01 -5.07 3.13
N ARG A 26 -3.96 -4.96 3.94
CA ARG A 26 -3.12 -6.10 4.30
C ARG A 26 -2.44 -5.90 5.64
N ASP A 27 -1.86 -6.98 6.14
CA ASP A 27 -0.99 -6.92 7.29
C ASP A 27 0.44 -6.64 6.84
N PHE A 28 1.07 -5.67 7.51
CA PHE A 28 2.43 -5.23 7.24
C PHE A 28 3.29 -5.59 8.43
N ARG A 29 4.58 -5.85 8.21
CA ARG A 29 5.49 -6.11 9.32
C ARG A 29 5.54 -4.87 10.23
N PRO A 30 5.42 -5.02 11.57
CA PRO A 30 5.36 -3.89 12.50
C PRO A 30 6.59 -2.98 12.41
N ASP A 31 7.75 -3.57 12.09
CA ASP A 31 9.01 -2.84 11.85
C ASP A 31 8.91 -1.82 10.69
N LEU A 32 8.09 -2.12 9.69
CA LEU A 32 7.84 -1.25 8.54
C LEU A 32 6.62 -0.36 8.76
N VAL A 33 5.64 -0.80 9.54
CA VAL A 33 4.39 -0.07 9.77
C VAL A 33 4.66 1.36 10.23
N GLU A 34 5.52 1.57 11.22
CA GLU A 34 5.81 2.92 11.73
C GLU A 34 6.38 3.84 10.64
N GLY A 35 7.29 3.32 9.82
CA GLY A 35 7.87 4.07 8.70
C GLY A 35 6.85 4.36 7.59
N LEU A 36 6.02 3.37 7.26
CA LEU A 36 4.98 3.50 6.24
C LEU A 36 3.86 4.45 6.68
N GLU A 37 3.49 4.45 7.95
CA GLU A 37 2.52 5.39 8.54
C GLU A 37 3.08 6.81 8.59
N LYS A 38 4.33 6.98 9.05
CA LYS A 38 5.01 8.29 9.03
C LYS A 38 5.16 8.86 7.63
N ALA A 39 5.40 8.01 6.63
CA ALA A 39 5.45 8.39 5.23
C ALA A 39 4.05 8.67 4.62
N GLY A 40 2.97 8.34 5.32
CA GLY A 40 1.60 8.44 4.82
C GLY A 40 1.30 7.50 3.66
N LEU A 41 1.97 6.34 3.62
CA LEU A 41 1.78 5.28 2.62
C LEU A 41 0.69 4.31 3.04
N ILE A 42 0.56 4.05 4.34
CA ILE A 42 -0.50 3.23 4.93
C ILE A 42 -1.20 4.01 6.04
N GLY A 43 -2.38 3.53 6.43
CA GLY A 43 -3.14 4.06 7.54
C GLY A 43 -4.16 3.06 8.09
N PRO A 44 -5.02 3.51 9.01
CA PRO A 44 -6.05 2.65 9.59
C PRO A 44 -6.97 2.09 8.49
N PRO A 45 -7.55 0.89 8.68
CA PRO A 45 -8.41 0.25 7.68
C PRO A 45 -9.63 1.10 7.30
N ASP A 46 -10.10 1.95 8.23
CA ASP A 46 -11.19 2.90 8.03
C ASP A 46 -10.76 4.23 7.37
N ALA A 47 -9.47 4.41 7.06
CA ALA A 47 -8.99 5.62 6.41
C ALA A 47 -9.74 5.86 5.09
N LYS A 48 -10.55 6.92 5.08
CA LYS A 48 -11.36 7.38 3.94
C LYS A 48 -10.46 8.10 2.93
N GLY A 49 -9.57 7.35 2.30
CA GLY A 49 -8.65 7.80 1.27
C GLY A 49 -7.73 6.63 0.89
N ALA A 50 -7.42 6.33 -0.34
CA ALA A 50 -7.89 6.87 -1.59
C ALA A 50 -8.16 5.64 -2.50
N ALA A 51 -9.14 5.75 -3.37
CA ALA A 51 -9.40 4.77 -4.42
C ALA A 51 -9.50 5.58 -5.71
N LYS A 52 -8.38 6.15 -6.14
CA LYS A 52 -8.25 6.82 -7.44
C LYS A 52 -6.89 6.47 -8.03
N GLY A 53 -6.76 5.23 -8.52
CA GLY A 53 -5.47 4.84 -9.08
C GLY A 53 -5.38 3.53 -9.85
N SER A 54 -6.47 2.87 -10.23
CA SER A 54 -6.40 1.81 -11.23
C SER A 54 -6.54 2.44 -12.62
N LYS A 55 -5.47 3.07 -13.12
CA LYS A 55 -5.31 3.27 -14.58
C LYS A 55 -4.91 1.91 -15.14
N PRO A 56 -5.76 1.18 -15.87
CA PRO A 56 -5.25 0.07 -16.67
C PRO A 56 -4.29 0.70 -17.70
N ALA A 57 -3.01 0.34 -17.60
CA ALA A 57 -2.12 0.45 -18.73
C ALA A 57 -2.55 -0.64 -19.73
N GLY A 58 -3.48 -0.26 -20.60
CA GLY A 58 -3.89 -1.03 -21.78
C GLY A 58 -3.68 -0.12 -22.99
N GLU A 59 -2.53 -0.33 -23.61
CA GLU A 59 -2.07 0.20 -24.90
C GLU A 59 -3.12 -0.07 -26.00
N GLY A 60 -3.30 0.89 -26.92
CA GLY A 60 -4.19 0.80 -28.08
C GLY A 60 -3.41 0.91 -29.38
#